data_AF-A0A7C2RBG1-F1
#
_entry.id   AF-A0A7C2RBG1-F1
#
_cell.length_a   1.000
_cell.length_b   1.000
_cell.length_c   1.000
_cell.angle_alpha   90.00
_cell.angle_beta   90.00
_cell.angle_gamma   90.00
#
_symmetry.space_group_name_H-M   'P 1'
#
loop_
_entity.id
_entity.type
_entity.pdbx_description
1 polymer ?
#
loop_
_entity_poly.entity_id
_entity_poly.type
_entity_poly.pdbx_seq_one_letter_code
_entity_poly.pdbx_strand_id
1 'polypeptide(L)' 'MGRTRGGLSTKINAVVGRRGLPVRVVLAPGQASDKAAAPDLVDHLRLGRDVVADRGYDSRPSWS' A
#
# COMPACT_ATOMS: atom_id res chain seq x y z
N MET A 1 -10.23 8.81 -10.60
CA MET A 1 -10.24 9.89 -9.59
C MET A 1 -11.27 9.57 -8.51
N GLY A 2 -10.83 9.20 -7.30
CA GLY A 2 -11.70 8.62 -6.28
C GLY A 2 -12.56 9.64 -5.55
N ARG A 3 -13.87 9.40 -5.45
CA ARG A 3 -14.85 10.26 -4.78
C ARG A 3 -15.38 9.58 -3.50
N THR A 4 -15.26 10.21 -2.34
CA THR A 4 -16.12 9.96 -1.17
C THR A 4 -17.13 11.11 -1.03
N ARG A 5 -18.09 10.99 -0.09
CA ARG A 5 -19.12 12.02 0.19
C ARG A 5 -18.58 13.43 0.48
N GLY A 6 -17.27 13.61 0.68
CA GLY A 6 -16.61 14.90 0.98
C GLY A 6 -15.66 15.46 -0.10
N GLY A 7 -15.53 14.83 -1.28
CA GLY A 7 -14.68 15.35 -2.37
C GLY A 7 -13.69 14.35 -2.98
N LEU A 8 -12.71 14.86 -3.73
CA LEU A 8 -11.56 14.11 -4.27
C LEU A 8 -10.52 13.91 -3.16
N SER A 9 -10.28 12.67 -2.75
CA SER A 9 -9.25 12.34 -1.74
C SER A 9 -8.11 11.53 -2.36
N THR A 10 -6.96 11.55 -1.69
CA THR A 10 -5.74 10.80 -2.04
C THR A 10 -5.34 9.94 -0.86
N LYS A 11 -4.93 8.69 -1.12
CA LYS A 11 -4.33 7.78 -0.14
C LYS A 11 -2.81 7.86 -0.20
N ILE A 12 -2.19 7.82 0.97
CA ILE A 12 -0.74 7.66 1.12
C ILE A 12 -0.52 6.27 1.69
N ASN A 13 0.09 5.39 0.91
CA ASN A 13 0.52 4.07 1.35
C ASN A 13 2.03 4.09 1.54
N ALA A 14 2.55 3.49 2.61
CA ALA A 14 3.98 3.53 2.88
C ALA A 14 4.49 2.21 3.47
N VAL A 15 5.68 1.81 3.04
CA VAL A 15 6.50 0.84 3.76
C VAL A 15 7.42 1.62 4.67
N VAL A 16 7.47 1.24 5.94
CA VAL A 16 8.33 1.86 6.94
C VAL A 16 9.38 0.87 7.44
N GLY A 17 10.57 1.38 7.74
CA GLY A 17 11.60 0.60 8.40
C GLY A 17 11.31 0.43 9.89
N ARG A 18 12.16 -0.33 10.60
CA ARG A 18 12.02 -0.61 12.05
C ARG A 18 11.89 0.63 12.94
N ARG A 19 12.39 1.78 12.51
CA ARG A 19 12.32 3.06 13.24
C ARG A 19 11.08 3.90 12.91
N GLY A 20 10.14 3.36 12.12
CA GLY A 20 8.95 4.08 11.65
C GLY A 20 9.22 5.07 10.52
N LEU A 21 10.46 5.15 10.00
CA LEU A 21 10.80 6.03 8.89
C LEU A 21 10.33 5.42 7.56
N PRO A 22 9.66 6.18 6.68
CA PRO A 22 9.26 5.72 5.36
C PRO A 22 10.48 5.27 4.52
N VAL A 23 10.38 4.08 3.94
CA VAL A 23 11.31 3.52 2.97
C VAL A 23 10.79 3.73 1.55
N ARG A 24 9.47 3.64 1.38
CA ARG A 24 8.77 3.88 0.11
C ARG A 24 7.38 4.44 0.38
N VAL A 25 6.92 5.34 -0.50
CA VAL A 25 5.58 5.93 -0.47
C VAL A 25 4.93 5.79 -1.85
N VAL A 26 3.68 5.33 -1.87
CA VAL A 26 2.85 5.21 -3.07
C VAL A 26 1.57 6.01 -2.86
N LEU A 27 1.31 6.95 -3.77
CA LEU A 27 0.08 7.73 -3.79
C LEU A 27 -0.97 7.03 -4.65
N ALA A 28 -2.20 6.94 -4.14
CA ALA A 28 -3.31 6.35 -4.87
C ALA A 28 -4.57 7.22 -4.77
N PRO A 29 -5.52 7.11 -5.71
CA PRO A 29 -6.83 7.72 -5.55
C PRO A 29 -7.49 7.24 -4.25
N GLY A 30 -8.28 8.11 -3.61
CA GLY A 30 -8.94 7.83 -2.33
C GLY A 30 -9.85 6.60 -2.32
N GLN A 31 -10.34 6.18 -3.49
CA GLN A 31 -11.19 4.99 -3.65
C GLN A 31 -10.41 3.74 -4.06
N ALA A 32 -9.10 3.85 -4.31
CA ALA A 32 -8.28 2.69 -4.63
C ALA A 32 -8.23 1.74 -3.42
N SER A 33 -8.24 0.43 -3.68
CA SER A 33 -8.10 -0.59 -2.65
C SER A 33 -6.64 -0.67 -2.19
N ASP A 34 -6.38 -0.84 -0.90
CA ASP A 34 -5.02 -0.79 -0.34
C ASP A 34 -4.17 -1.97 -0.84
N LYS A 35 -4.75 -3.16 -1.02
CA LYS A 35 -4.09 -4.31 -1.67
C LYS A 35 -3.55 -4.01 -3.07
N ALA A 36 -4.13 -3.07 -3.81
CA ALA A 36 -3.65 -2.71 -5.14
C ALA A 36 -2.30 -1.96 -5.08
N ALA A 37 -1.99 -1.33 -3.95
CA ALA A 37 -0.70 -0.68 -3.72
C ALA A 37 0.36 -1.64 -3.15
N ALA A 38 -0.04 -2.82 -2.64
CA ALA A 38 0.88 -3.75 -1.98
C ALA A 38 2.06 -4.18 -2.86
N PRO A 39 1.88 -4.55 -4.15
CA PRO A 39 3.00 -4.92 -5.02
C PRO A 39 4.01 -3.79 -5.17
N ASP A 40 3.55 -2.58 -5.52
CA ASP A 40 4.42 -1.40 -5.73
C ASP A 40 5.17 -0.98 -4.46
N LEU A 41 4.60 -1.26 -3.28
CA LEU A 41 5.18 -0.97 -1.98
C LEU A 41 6.38 -1.86 -1.66
N VAL A 42 6.32 -3.14 -2.00
CA VAL A 42 7.37 -4.11 -1.70
C VAL A 42 8.30 -4.39 -2.87
N ASP A 43 7.93 -3.95 -4.07
CA ASP A 43 8.72 -4.17 -5.27
C ASP A 43 10.14 -3.60 -5.13
N HIS A 44 11.10 -4.39 -5.59
CA HIS A 44 12.54 -4.17 -5.48
C HIS A 44 13.08 -3.95 -4.05
N LEU A 45 12.26 -4.09 -3.00
CA LEU A 45 12.74 -4.06 -1.62
C LEU A 45 13.36 -5.42 -1.27
N ARG A 46 14.58 -5.39 -0.74
CA ARG A 46 15.18 -6.56 -0.11
C ARG A 46 14.51 -6.79 1.25
N LEU A 47 13.43 -7.56 1.24
CA LEU A 47 12.74 -7.99 2.45
C LEU A 47 13.59 -9.04 3.16
N GLY A 48 14.39 -8.59 4.14
CA GLY A 48 15.23 -9.49 4.93
C GLY A 48 14.49 -10.30 5.99
N ARG A 49 13.17 -10.05 6.17
CA ARG A 49 12.25 -10.66 7.13
C ARG A 49 10.81 -10.50 6.65
N ASP A 50 9.87 -11.10 7.38
CA ASP A 50 8.44 -10.92 7.19
C ASP A 50 8.03 -9.44 7.28
N VAL A 51 7.05 -9.07 6.47
CA VAL A 51 6.43 -7.74 6.48
C VAL A 51 5.10 -7.84 7.21
N VAL A 52 4.87 -6.92 8.14
CA VAL A 52 3.57 -6.75 8.80
C VAL A 52 2.82 -5.65 8.08
N ALA A 53 1.58 -5.93 7.67
CA ALA A 53 0.72 -4.99 6.99
C ALA A 53 -0.70 -5.03 7.58
N ASP A 54 -1.47 -3.97 7.33
CA ASP A 54 -2.91 -3.98 7.61
C ASP A 54 -3.60 -5.07 6.76
N ARG A 55 -4.70 -5.63 7.28
CA ARG A 55 -5.55 -6.60 6.59
C ARG A 55 -6.02 -6.08 5.22
N GLY A 56 -6.17 -4.76 5.06
CA GLY A 56 -6.50 -4.15 3.76
C GLY A 56 -5.50 -4.45 2.63
N TYR A 57 -4.26 -4.81 2.97
CA TYR A 57 -3.22 -5.21 2.01
C TYR A 57 -3.20 -6.72 1.73
N ASP A 58 -3.90 -7.53 2.53
CA ASP A 58 -3.99 -8.97 2.29
C ASP A 58 -4.76 -9.25 1.00
N SER A 59 -4.17 -10.08 0.13
CA SER A 59 -4.81 -10.48 -1.11
C SER A 59 -4.36 -11.87 -1.50
N ARG A 60 -5.33 -12.67 -1.98
CA ARG A 60 -4.99 -13.92 -2.65
C ARG A 60 -4.40 -13.56 -4.01
N PRO A 61 -3.22 -14.09 -4.34
CA PRO A 61 -2.68 -13.91 -5.68
C PRO A 61 -3.63 -14.57 -6.69
N SER A 62 -4.01 -13.81 -7.71
CA SER A 62 -4.84 -14.29 -8.81
C SER A 62 -3.93 -14.80 -9.93
N TRP A 63 -3.47 -16.05 -9.84
CA TRP A 63 -2.95 -16.75 -11.00
C TRP A 63 -4.01 -17.71 -11.55
N SER A 64 -4.22 -17.65 -12.85
CA SER A 64 -4.78 -18.71 -13.69
C SER A 64 -3.65 -19.32 -14.50
#